data_AF-A0A7C5I8H2-F1
#
_entry.id   AF-A0A7C5I8H2-F1
#
_cell.length_a   1.000
_cell.length_b   1.000
_cell.length_c   1.000
_cell.angle_alpha   90.00
_cell.angle_beta   90.00
_cell.angle_gamma   90.00
#
_symmetry.space_group_name_H-M   'P 1'
#
loop_
_entity.id
_entity.type
_entity.pdbx_description
1 polymer ?
#
loop_
_entity_poly.entity_id
_entity_poly.type
_entity_poly.pdbx_seq_one_letter_code
_entity_poly.pdbx_strand_id
1 'polypeptide(L)'
;GRIAWSMTSLDFDVQDLYVEKLDPVSGRYLYQGRLEQATPEREIIRVKGQVPETVVLWVTRHGPVVFTEGGRYLALRWAAAEVRDYRFSLIELNQAQDWAQFRAAVAKHTGPGLTFVYADVQGNIGEQAAGRFPIRRHWDGSVPVDGASGQAEWDGFIPFEDLPSRLNPPSGMVISANECNFPPSYPYPVSGSFSTLHRRRQIEARLSARSDWQADQMISVQTDVYSAPAHFVARQAVAAFDRNPGPNQDLRPAVELLSRWDGQMRAGQAAPLIATLLFRHLRTGVGNAASPGNGLNYRTLAAPAVLEHLLRTRPPGWFENYDEFLLGSLRSALREGRRMQGDNLSRWDYGRLNSLTLANPVLGRLPLIGRYFNLGPVGMNGSPDTVNQIGGLEHTVGPSMRMAVDLGDFDNSRMNLPVGQSGQVLSRHYKDQWEAYLAGRSFPAPFTKIEAAKTLTVLPEKP
;
A
#
# COMPACT_ATOMS: atom_id res chain seq x y z
N GLY A 1 -12.67 27.67 -2.47
CA GLY A 1 -12.97 26.24 -2.64
C GLY A 1 -14.33 25.99 -2.04
N ARG A 2 -15.03 24.94 -2.46
CA ARG A 2 -16.29 24.49 -1.83
C ARG A 2 -16.23 23.07 -1.30
N ILE A 3 -15.27 22.29 -1.80
CA ILE A 3 -15.10 20.89 -1.48
C ILE A 3 -13.64 20.63 -1.11
N ALA A 4 -13.41 19.55 -0.37
CA ALA A 4 -12.13 18.92 -0.17
C ALA A 4 -12.24 17.44 -0.58
N TRP A 5 -11.18 16.89 -1.15
CA TRP A 5 -11.16 15.49 -1.53
C TRP A 5 -9.78 14.87 -1.30
N SER A 6 -9.75 13.55 -1.17
CA SER A 6 -8.53 12.76 -1.14
C SER A 6 -8.83 11.37 -1.73
N MET A 7 -7.82 10.52 -1.81
CA MET A 7 -7.94 9.19 -2.39
C MET A 7 -6.96 8.21 -1.73
N THR A 8 -7.35 6.93 -1.70
CA THR A 8 -6.46 5.81 -1.34
C THR A 8 -6.58 4.71 -2.39
N SER A 9 -5.52 3.93 -2.60
CA SER A 9 -5.59 2.71 -3.43
C SER A 9 -6.68 1.78 -2.93
N LEU A 10 -7.49 1.26 -3.86
CA LEU A 10 -8.49 0.23 -3.56
C LEU A 10 -7.91 -1.18 -3.73
N ASP A 11 -6.84 -1.33 -4.51
CA ASP A 11 -6.15 -2.61 -4.76
C ASP A 11 -7.08 -3.73 -5.28
N PHE A 12 -8.17 -3.33 -5.97
CA PHE A 12 -9.01 -4.24 -6.74
C PHE A 12 -8.20 -4.86 -7.88
N ASP A 13 -8.46 -6.13 -8.18
CA ASP A 13 -7.75 -6.85 -9.22
C ASP A 13 -8.20 -6.44 -10.63
N VAL A 14 -7.30 -5.75 -11.34
CA VAL A 14 -7.51 -5.18 -12.68
C VAL A 14 -6.67 -5.86 -13.76
N GLN A 15 -6.08 -7.01 -13.46
CA GLN A 15 -5.18 -7.71 -14.35
C GLN A 15 -5.42 -9.22 -14.29
N ASP A 16 -5.17 -9.92 -15.39
CA ASP A 16 -5.22 -11.37 -15.41
C ASP A 16 -4.15 -11.94 -16.33
N LEU A 17 -3.69 -13.15 -16.00
CA LEU A 17 -2.74 -13.90 -16.80
C LEU A 17 -3.46 -15.01 -17.57
N TYR A 18 -3.28 -15.03 -18.89
CA TYR A 18 -3.80 -16.06 -19.77
C TYR A 18 -2.67 -16.99 -20.20
N VAL A 19 -2.82 -18.29 -19.97
CA VAL A 19 -1.91 -19.32 -20.46
C VAL A 19 -2.20 -19.56 -21.93
N GLU A 20 -1.31 -19.10 -22.79
CA GLU A 20 -1.43 -19.19 -24.24
C GLU A 20 -0.83 -20.49 -24.77
N LYS A 21 -1.56 -21.15 -25.67
CA LYS A 21 -1.03 -22.23 -26.51
C LYS A 21 -0.32 -21.63 -27.72
N LEU A 22 0.79 -20.94 -27.46
CA LEU A 22 1.58 -20.18 -28.42
C LEU A 22 2.78 -21.01 -28.92
N ASP A 23 3.02 -20.95 -30.22
CA ASP A 23 4.32 -21.26 -30.81
C ASP A 23 5.18 -19.98 -30.83
N PRO A 24 6.25 -19.88 -30.01
CA PRO A 24 7.06 -18.66 -29.92
C PRO A 24 7.89 -18.39 -31.18
N VAL A 25 8.05 -19.36 -32.07
CA VAL A 25 8.81 -19.19 -33.33
C VAL A 25 7.93 -18.53 -34.38
N SER A 26 6.71 -19.05 -34.57
CA SER A 26 5.79 -18.50 -35.58
C SER A 26 4.86 -17.40 -35.06
N GLY A 27 4.69 -17.28 -33.74
CA GLY A 27 3.70 -16.39 -33.12
C GLY A 27 2.26 -16.89 -33.25
N ARG A 28 2.04 -18.10 -33.78
CA ARG A 28 0.68 -18.67 -33.90
C ARG A 28 0.22 -19.21 -32.55
N TYR A 29 -1.02 -18.93 -32.18
CA TYR A 29 -1.62 -19.41 -30.94
C TYR A 29 -3.06 -19.88 -31.13
N LEU A 30 -3.52 -20.79 -30.27
CA LEU A 30 -4.89 -21.32 -30.34
C LEU A 30 -5.86 -20.44 -29.55
N TYR A 31 -6.97 -20.06 -30.16
CA TYR A 31 -8.11 -19.42 -29.49
C TYR A 31 -9.43 -19.98 -30.03
N GLN A 32 -10.29 -20.50 -29.14
CA GLN A 32 -11.58 -21.11 -29.47
C GLN A 32 -11.51 -22.10 -30.64
N GLY A 33 -10.48 -22.95 -30.65
CA GLY A 33 -10.25 -23.96 -31.69
C GLY A 33 -9.67 -23.42 -33.01
N ARG A 34 -9.38 -22.12 -33.11
CA ARG A 34 -8.78 -21.47 -34.28
C ARG A 34 -7.34 -21.07 -34.01
N LEU A 35 -6.47 -21.26 -35.01
CA LEU A 35 -5.12 -20.71 -34.96
C LEU A 35 -5.19 -19.22 -35.35
N GLU A 36 -4.88 -18.35 -34.39
CA GLU A 36 -4.70 -16.91 -34.58
C GLU A 36 -3.20 -16.58 -34.67
N GLN A 37 -2.87 -15.39 -35.20
CA GLN A 37 -1.49 -14.90 -35.33
C GLN A 37 -1.27 -13.76 -34.34
N ALA A 38 -0.33 -13.92 -33.41
CA ALA A 38 0.11 -12.84 -32.54
C ALA A 38 0.87 -11.79 -33.33
N THR A 39 0.76 -10.54 -32.89
CA THR A 39 1.49 -9.42 -33.47
C THR A 39 2.89 -9.36 -32.85
N PRO A 40 3.97 -9.35 -33.65
CA PRO A 40 5.31 -9.14 -33.13
C PRO A 40 5.52 -7.65 -32.84
N GLU A 41 5.85 -7.32 -31.60
CA GLU A 41 6.33 -5.99 -31.22
C GLU A 41 7.83 -6.06 -30.97
N ARG A 42 8.56 -5.13 -31.59
CA ARG A 42 10.02 -5.04 -31.48
C ARG A 42 10.40 -3.69 -30.91
N GLU A 43 10.99 -3.72 -29.72
CA GLU A 43 11.45 -2.53 -29.02
C GLU A 43 12.97 -2.48 -28.95
N ILE A 44 13.55 -1.31 -29.21
CA ILE A 44 14.99 -1.08 -29.10
C ILE A 44 15.26 -0.23 -27.87
N ILE A 45 15.77 -0.86 -26.82
CA ILE A 45 16.09 -0.22 -25.56
C ILE A 45 17.53 0.29 -25.61
N ARG A 46 17.72 1.60 -25.67
CA ARG A 46 19.05 2.22 -25.62
C ARG A 46 19.54 2.32 -24.17
N VAL A 47 20.63 1.63 -23.87
CA VAL A 47 21.24 1.62 -22.53
C VAL A 47 22.49 2.48 -22.52
N LYS A 48 22.56 3.46 -21.59
CA LYS A 48 23.70 4.38 -21.50
C LYS A 48 25.00 3.60 -21.28
N GLY A 49 25.96 3.76 -22.19
CA GLY A 49 27.28 3.12 -22.12
C GLY A 49 27.32 1.67 -22.59
N GLN A 50 26.22 1.15 -23.16
CA GLN A 50 26.13 -0.22 -23.67
C GLN A 50 25.51 -0.25 -25.08
N VAL A 51 25.59 -1.39 -25.74
CA VAL A 51 24.90 -1.62 -27.03
C VAL A 51 23.39 -1.65 -26.78
N PRO A 52 22.55 -1.06 -27.66
CA PRO A 52 21.10 -1.15 -27.52
C PRO A 52 20.61 -2.61 -27.52
N GLU A 53 19.71 -2.93 -26.61
CA GLU A 53 19.08 -4.25 -26.55
C GLU A 53 17.79 -4.23 -27.37
N THR A 54 17.58 -5.28 -28.17
CA THR A 54 16.31 -5.48 -28.87
C THR A 54 15.47 -6.48 -28.09
N VAL A 55 14.26 -6.08 -27.70
CA VAL A 55 13.27 -6.96 -27.10
C VAL A 55 12.20 -7.25 -28.15
N VAL A 56 11.83 -8.53 -28.30
CA VAL A 56 10.74 -8.95 -29.17
C VAL A 56 9.67 -9.60 -28.29
N LEU A 57 8.45 -9.12 -28.41
CA LEU A 57 7.28 -9.58 -27.66
C LEU A 57 6.21 -10.05 -28.63
N TRP A 58 5.52 -11.13 -28.28
CA TRP A 58 4.30 -11.53 -28.98
C TRP A 58 3.10 -10.93 -28.25
N VAL A 59 2.27 -10.20 -28.99
CA VAL A 59 1.01 -9.64 -28.49
C VAL A 59 -0.14 -10.48 -29.03
N THR A 60 -0.79 -11.24 -28.14
CA THR A 60 -2.01 -11.98 -28.45
C THR A 60 -3.23 -11.06 -28.26
N ARG A 61 -4.43 -11.58 -28.52
CA ARG A 61 -5.68 -10.88 -28.19
C ARG A 61 -5.83 -10.53 -26.70
N HIS A 62 -5.22 -11.31 -25.80
CA HIS A 62 -5.31 -11.06 -24.36
C HIS A 62 -4.27 -10.03 -23.92
N GLY A 63 -3.19 -9.86 -24.67
CA GLY A 63 -2.16 -8.86 -24.44
C GLY A 63 -0.75 -9.39 -24.73
N PRO A 64 0.30 -8.65 -24.32
CA PRO A 64 1.68 -9.08 -24.48
C PRO A 64 1.97 -10.33 -23.64
N VAL A 65 2.71 -11.27 -24.21
CA VAL A 65 3.31 -12.39 -23.46
C VAL A 65 4.48 -11.85 -22.64
N VAL A 66 4.29 -11.80 -21.32
CA VAL A 66 5.21 -11.16 -20.37
C VAL A 66 5.96 -12.15 -19.49
N PHE A 67 5.49 -13.40 -19.39
CA PHE A 67 6.20 -14.46 -18.67
C PHE A 67 6.25 -15.76 -19.47
N THR A 68 7.37 -16.48 -19.31
CA THR A 68 7.55 -17.84 -19.80
C THR A 68 8.00 -18.71 -18.65
N GLU A 69 7.19 -19.70 -18.26
CA GLU A 69 7.48 -20.56 -17.11
C GLU A 69 7.11 -22.01 -17.40
N GLY A 70 8.11 -22.91 -17.35
CA GLY A 70 7.89 -24.35 -17.57
C GLY A 70 7.30 -24.67 -18.95
N GLY A 71 7.64 -23.89 -19.97
CA GLY A 71 7.09 -24.03 -21.33
C GLY A 71 5.69 -23.42 -21.52
N ARG A 72 5.13 -22.75 -20.50
CA ARG A 72 3.89 -21.99 -20.60
C ARG A 72 4.19 -20.54 -20.95
N TYR A 73 3.40 -19.96 -21.85
CA TYR A 73 3.47 -18.56 -22.24
C TYR A 73 2.30 -17.81 -21.60
N LEU A 74 2.58 -16.80 -20.78
CA LEU A 74 1.57 -16.08 -20.03
C LEU A 74 1.38 -14.68 -20.64
N ALA A 75 0.23 -14.46 -21.26
CA ALA A 75 -0.20 -13.15 -21.73
C ALA A 75 -0.85 -12.36 -20.60
N LEU A 76 -0.48 -11.08 -20.46
CA LEU A 76 -1.06 -10.17 -19.48
C LEU A 76 -2.17 -9.35 -20.12
N ARG A 77 -3.40 -9.55 -19.63
CA ARG A 77 -4.51 -8.65 -19.88
C ARG A 77 -4.61 -7.65 -18.74
N TRP A 78 -4.61 -6.37 -19.04
CA TRP A 78 -4.58 -5.32 -18.02
C TRP A 78 -5.58 -4.21 -18.36
N ALA A 79 -6.44 -3.84 -17.41
CA ALA A 79 -7.48 -2.85 -17.62
C ALA A 79 -6.91 -1.48 -18.07
N ALA A 80 -5.71 -1.13 -17.61
CA ALA A 80 -5.02 0.09 -18.02
C ALA A 80 -4.64 0.09 -19.51
N ALA A 81 -4.35 -1.09 -20.09
CA ALA A 81 -4.04 -1.24 -21.51
C ALA A 81 -5.30 -1.17 -22.40
N GLU A 82 -6.50 -1.35 -21.84
CA GLU A 82 -7.77 -1.21 -22.57
C GLU A 82 -8.32 0.23 -22.57
N VAL A 83 -7.63 1.18 -21.91
CA VAL A 83 -8.02 2.60 -21.90
C VAL A 83 -7.56 3.28 -23.18
N ARG A 84 -8.50 3.60 -24.07
CA ARG A 84 -8.23 4.33 -25.32
C ARG A 84 -8.31 5.85 -25.17
N ASP A 85 -9.15 6.35 -24.25
CA ASP A 85 -9.43 7.77 -24.05
C ASP A 85 -9.07 8.20 -22.62
N TYR A 86 -7.78 8.19 -22.28
CA TYR A 86 -7.33 8.64 -20.96
C TYR A 86 -7.70 10.12 -20.74
N ARG A 87 -8.50 10.40 -19.71
CA ARG A 87 -8.90 11.75 -19.30
C ARG A 87 -8.32 12.06 -17.92
N PHE A 88 -7.69 13.22 -17.79
CA PHE A 88 -7.26 13.73 -16.49
C PHE A 88 -8.47 14.22 -15.68
N SER A 89 -9.12 13.31 -14.96
CA SER A 89 -10.28 13.62 -14.07
C SER A 89 -9.96 14.66 -12.99
N LEU A 90 -8.68 14.78 -12.60
CA LEU A 90 -8.22 15.66 -11.53
C LEU A 90 -8.53 17.15 -11.76
N ILE A 91 -8.52 17.62 -13.01
CA ILE A 91 -8.84 19.03 -13.31
C ILE A 91 -10.30 19.31 -12.99
N GLU A 92 -11.20 18.47 -13.48
CA GLU A 92 -12.64 18.59 -13.22
C GLU A 92 -12.96 18.37 -11.74
N LEU A 93 -12.26 17.43 -11.10
CA LEU A 93 -12.37 17.16 -9.67
C LEU A 93 -12.00 18.39 -8.84
N ASN A 94 -10.96 19.13 -9.23
CA ASN A 94 -10.56 20.39 -8.60
C ASN A 94 -11.52 21.56 -8.87
N GLN A 95 -12.41 21.43 -9.86
CA GLN A 95 -13.43 22.42 -10.20
C GLN A 95 -14.81 22.07 -9.63
N ALA A 96 -15.01 20.85 -9.14
CA ALA A 96 -16.28 20.40 -8.60
C ALA A 96 -16.70 21.24 -7.36
N GLN A 97 -17.98 21.55 -7.29
CA GLN A 97 -18.56 22.44 -6.28
C GLN A 97 -19.49 21.74 -5.28
N ASP A 98 -19.87 20.48 -5.58
CA ASP A 98 -20.82 19.66 -4.84
C ASP A 98 -20.58 18.17 -5.12
N TRP A 99 -21.33 17.29 -4.45
CA TRP A 99 -21.21 15.84 -4.56
C TRP A 99 -21.51 15.32 -5.98
N ALA A 100 -22.48 15.93 -6.68
CA ALA A 100 -22.87 15.49 -8.01
C ALA A 100 -21.76 15.79 -9.02
N GLN A 101 -21.17 16.99 -8.98
CA GLN A 101 -20.02 17.37 -9.80
C GLN A 101 -18.78 16.55 -9.45
N PHE A 102 -18.57 16.27 -8.16
CA PHE A 102 -17.50 15.37 -7.71
C PHE A 102 -17.65 13.97 -8.33
N ARG A 103 -18.83 13.34 -8.21
CA ARG A 103 -19.07 12.03 -8.82
C ARG A 103 -18.94 12.06 -10.34
N ALA A 104 -19.43 13.11 -11.00
CA ALA A 104 -19.31 13.26 -12.45
C ALA A 104 -17.85 13.33 -12.92
N ALA A 105 -16.98 14.01 -12.18
CA ALA A 105 -15.54 14.03 -12.44
C ALA A 105 -14.89 12.67 -12.17
N VAL A 106 -15.23 12.04 -11.03
CA VAL A 106 -14.72 10.72 -10.63
C VAL A 106 -15.15 9.61 -11.60
N ALA A 107 -16.33 9.69 -12.21
CA ALA A 107 -16.82 8.72 -13.20
C ALA A 107 -15.92 8.60 -14.45
N LYS A 108 -15.13 9.64 -14.74
CA LYS A 108 -14.17 9.66 -15.85
C LYS A 108 -12.82 9.03 -15.49
N HIS A 109 -12.62 8.68 -14.23
CA HIS A 109 -11.39 8.05 -13.75
C HIS A 109 -11.33 6.58 -14.16
N THR A 110 -10.49 6.26 -15.13
CA THR A 110 -10.38 4.89 -15.67
C THR A 110 -9.41 4.00 -14.89
N GLY A 111 -8.51 4.58 -14.10
CA GLY A 111 -7.52 3.83 -13.32
C GLY A 111 -6.34 4.70 -12.83
N PRO A 112 -5.57 4.25 -11.84
CA PRO A 112 -5.70 2.98 -11.11
C PRO A 112 -6.95 2.92 -10.23
N GLY A 113 -7.31 1.74 -9.72
CA GLY A 113 -8.45 1.57 -8.80
C GLY A 113 -8.26 2.34 -7.50
N LEU A 114 -9.17 3.26 -7.19
CA LEU A 114 -9.09 4.15 -6.04
C LEU A 114 -10.43 4.24 -5.29
N THR A 115 -10.36 4.46 -3.99
CA THR A 115 -11.47 5.00 -3.20
C THR A 115 -11.22 6.48 -3.00
N PHE A 116 -12.10 7.32 -3.56
CA PHE A 116 -12.10 8.76 -3.33
C PHE A 116 -12.94 9.09 -2.12
N VAL A 117 -12.47 10.03 -1.29
CA VAL A 117 -13.23 10.60 -0.18
C VAL A 117 -13.52 12.08 -0.44
N TYR A 118 -14.65 12.55 0.05
CA TYR A 118 -15.24 13.85 -0.23
C TYR A 118 -15.72 14.52 1.05
N ALA A 119 -15.58 15.84 1.13
CA ALA A 119 -16.27 16.68 2.09
C ALA A 119 -16.56 18.07 1.50
N ASP A 120 -17.60 18.76 1.97
CA ASP A 120 -17.95 20.10 1.49
C ASP A 120 -18.36 21.11 2.57
N VAL A 121 -18.44 22.38 2.17
CA VAL A 121 -18.84 23.50 3.03
C VAL A 121 -20.29 23.46 3.52
N GLN A 122 -21.11 22.53 3.01
CA GLN A 122 -22.48 22.28 3.50
C GLN A 122 -22.51 21.22 4.61
N GLY A 123 -21.35 20.62 4.93
CA GLY A 123 -21.23 19.56 5.93
C GLY A 123 -21.47 18.16 5.38
N ASN A 124 -21.54 17.99 4.05
CA ASN A 124 -21.64 16.66 3.47
C ASN A 124 -20.28 15.96 3.47
N ILE A 125 -20.28 14.65 3.66
CA ILE A 125 -19.11 13.78 3.53
C ILE A 125 -19.46 12.53 2.74
N GLY A 126 -18.55 12.02 1.91
CA GLY A 126 -18.83 10.84 1.10
C GLY A 126 -17.60 10.09 0.64
N GLU A 127 -17.83 8.89 0.11
CA GLU A 127 -16.82 8.05 -0.55
C GLU A 127 -17.35 7.47 -1.86
N GLN A 128 -16.46 7.29 -2.83
CA GLN A 128 -16.76 6.70 -4.14
C GLN A 128 -15.57 5.84 -4.59
N ALA A 129 -15.81 4.55 -4.81
CA ALA A 129 -14.87 3.71 -5.55
C ALA A 129 -14.87 4.06 -7.04
N ALA A 130 -13.71 4.06 -7.68
CA ALA A 130 -13.58 4.36 -9.10
C ALA A 130 -12.40 3.63 -9.75
N GLY A 131 -12.59 3.26 -11.02
CA GLY A 131 -11.65 2.51 -11.84
C GLY A 131 -12.39 1.56 -12.78
N ARG A 132 -11.65 0.96 -13.71
CA ARG A 132 -12.16 -0.10 -14.58
C ARG A 132 -11.91 -1.46 -13.94
N PHE A 133 -12.96 -2.05 -13.37
CA PHE A 133 -12.91 -3.36 -12.71
C PHE A 133 -13.53 -4.42 -13.62
N PRO A 134 -12.75 -5.41 -14.09
CA PRO A 134 -13.23 -6.38 -15.08
C PRO A 134 -14.30 -7.29 -14.50
N ILE A 135 -15.32 -7.60 -15.30
CA ILE A 135 -16.35 -8.57 -14.94
C ILE A 135 -15.83 -9.96 -15.33
N ARG A 136 -15.51 -10.77 -14.31
CA ARG A 136 -15.10 -12.16 -14.46
C ARG A 136 -16.32 -13.06 -14.26
N ARG A 137 -16.71 -13.84 -15.28
CA ARG A 137 -17.82 -14.80 -15.18
C ARG A 137 -17.27 -16.19 -14.88
N HIS A 138 -17.67 -16.78 -13.76
CA HIS A 138 -17.32 -18.17 -13.36
C HIS A 138 -15.88 -18.41 -12.86
N TRP A 139 -15.11 -17.35 -12.60
CA TRP A 139 -13.76 -17.42 -12.02
C TRP A 139 -13.44 -16.12 -11.26
N ASP A 140 -12.38 -16.11 -10.45
CA ASP A 140 -12.12 -15.05 -9.46
C ASP A 140 -10.82 -14.26 -9.68
N GLY A 141 -10.01 -14.59 -10.69
CA GLY A 141 -8.74 -13.91 -10.96
C GLY A 141 -7.55 -14.42 -10.14
N SER A 142 -7.75 -15.41 -9.26
CA SER A 142 -6.71 -15.83 -8.31
C SER A 142 -5.53 -16.57 -8.94
N VAL A 143 -5.70 -17.14 -10.14
CA VAL A 143 -4.70 -17.94 -10.85
C VAL A 143 -4.74 -17.68 -12.36
N PRO A 144 -3.64 -17.95 -13.09
CA PRO A 144 -3.67 -17.88 -14.55
C PRO A 144 -4.75 -18.80 -15.15
N VAL A 145 -5.42 -18.33 -16.21
CA VAL A 145 -6.56 -19.00 -16.86
C VAL A 145 -6.18 -19.53 -18.25
N ASP A 146 -6.96 -20.47 -18.80
CA ASP A 146 -6.72 -21.00 -20.15
C ASP A 146 -7.13 -19.99 -21.23
N GLY A 147 -6.14 -19.42 -21.93
CA GLY A 147 -6.34 -18.49 -23.04
C GLY A 147 -6.92 -19.13 -24.30
N ALA A 148 -6.80 -20.44 -24.48
CA ALA A 148 -7.31 -21.09 -25.68
C ALA A 148 -8.82 -21.35 -25.64
N SER A 149 -9.42 -21.40 -24.46
CA SER A 149 -10.81 -21.83 -24.26
C SER A 149 -11.86 -20.77 -24.61
N GLY A 150 -11.52 -19.49 -24.45
CA GLY A 150 -12.46 -18.37 -24.47
C GLY A 150 -13.51 -18.39 -23.36
N GLN A 151 -13.35 -19.21 -22.32
CA GLN A 151 -14.27 -19.29 -21.17
C GLN A 151 -13.93 -18.27 -20.08
N ALA A 152 -12.70 -17.76 -20.07
CA ALA A 152 -12.21 -16.81 -19.08
C ALA A 152 -12.12 -15.38 -19.62
N GLU A 153 -12.90 -15.04 -20.66
CA GLU A 153 -12.94 -13.67 -21.19
C GLU A 153 -13.54 -12.70 -20.18
N TRP A 154 -13.06 -11.46 -20.20
CA TRP A 154 -13.73 -10.35 -19.51
C TRP A 154 -15.04 -10.01 -20.21
N ASP A 155 -16.11 -9.91 -19.42
CA ASP A 155 -17.42 -9.47 -19.88
C ASP A 155 -17.60 -7.96 -19.66
N GLY A 156 -16.63 -7.19 -20.16
CA GLY A 156 -16.54 -5.76 -19.93
C GLY A 156 -16.12 -5.39 -18.51
N PHE A 157 -16.57 -4.24 -18.04
CA PHE A 157 -16.22 -3.67 -16.74
C PHE A 157 -17.47 -3.36 -15.94
N ILE A 158 -17.36 -3.44 -14.61
CA ILE A 158 -18.43 -3.09 -13.69
C ILE A 158 -18.86 -1.63 -13.94
N PRO A 159 -20.16 -1.35 -14.14
CA PRO A 159 -20.66 0.00 -14.34
C PRO A 159 -20.32 0.93 -13.17
N PHE A 160 -20.02 2.20 -13.45
CA PHE A 160 -19.66 3.18 -12.41
C PHE A 160 -20.74 3.35 -11.33
N GLU A 161 -22.02 3.32 -11.73
CA GLU A 161 -23.15 3.45 -10.80
C GLU A 161 -23.31 2.24 -9.86
N ASP A 162 -22.74 1.08 -10.22
CA ASP A 162 -22.73 -0.10 -9.38
C ASP A 162 -21.56 -0.11 -8.40
N LEU A 163 -20.53 0.74 -8.61
CA LEU A 163 -19.37 0.81 -7.72
C LEU A 163 -19.76 1.36 -6.34
N PRO A 164 -19.15 0.85 -5.24
CA PRO A 164 -19.42 1.32 -3.89
C PRO A 164 -19.37 2.84 -3.76
N SER A 165 -20.47 3.41 -3.28
CA SER A 165 -20.63 4.84 -3.07
C SER A 165 -21.47 5.09 -1.82
N ARG A 166 -21.12 6.12 -1.06
CA ARG A 166 -21.86 6.51 0.13
C ARG A 166 -21.76 8.02 0.35
N LEU A 167 -22.88 8.65 0.68
CA LEU A 167 -22.96 10.05 1.08
C LEU A 167 -23.63 10.12 2.45
N ASN A 168 -23.06 10.91 3.36
CA ASN A 168 -23.56 11.18 4.71
C ASN A 168 -23.91 9.92 5.51
N PRO A 169 -22.94 9.00 5.75
CA PRO A 169 -23.17 7.82 6.57
C PRO A 169 -23.68 8.21 7.97
N PRO A 170 -24.58 7.41 8.59
CA PRO A 170 -25.05 7.64 9.95
C PRO A 170 -23.95 7.68 11.02
N SER A 171 -22.78 7.09 10.74
CA SER A 171 -21.61 7.16 11.63
C SER A 171 -21.02 8.57 11.75
N GLY A 172 -21.37 9.50 10.86
CA GLY A 172 -20.78 10.85 10.81
C GLY A 172 -19.32 10.85 10.35
N MET A 173 -18.81 9.73 9.82
CA MET A 173 -17.41 9.55 9.44
C MET A 173 -17.27 8.75 8.15
N VAL A 174 -16.38 9.21 7.28
CA VAL A 174 -15.88 8.48 6.11
C VAL A 174 -14.39 8.23 6.32
N ILE A 175 -13.98 6.96 6.26
CA ILE A 175 -12.59 6.54 6.41
C ILE A 175 -12.30 5.58 5.26
N SER A 176 -11.19 5.81 4.59
CA SER A 176 -10.61 4.85 3.65
C SER A 176 -9.13 4.67 3.98
N ALA A 177 -8.71 3.42 4.13
CA ALA A 177 -7.35 3.01 4.46
C ALA A 177 -6.97 1.73 3.67
N ASN A 178 -7.34 1.69 2.38
CA ASN A 178 -7.06 0.61 1.42
C ASN A 178 -7.77 -0.73 1.69
N GLU A 179 -8.76 -0.75 2.58
CA GLU A 179 -9.62 -1.91 2.79
C GLU A 179 -10.60 -2.14 1.63
N CYS A 180 -11.12 -3.37 1.53
CA CYS A 180 -12.24 -3.68 0.66
C CYS A 180 -13.51 -3.00 1.20
N ASN A 181 -14.11 -2.09 0.42
CA ASN A 181 -15.36 -1.41 0.75
C ASN A 181 -16.57 -1.97 -0.03
N PHE A 182 -16.42 -3.07 -0.75
CA PHE A 182 -17.52 -3.75 -1.42
C PHE A 182 -18.37 -4.53 -0.41
N PRO A 183 -19.71 -4.48 -0.51
CA PRO A 183 -20.58 -5.22 0.40
C PRO A 183 -20.46 -6.74 0.16
N PRO A 184 -20.65 -7.60 1.17
CA PRO A 184 -20.64 -9.05 0.98
C PRO A 184 -21.71 -9.55 -0.01
N SER A 185 -22.81 -8.81 -0.18
CA SER A 185 -23.90 -9.10 -1.11
C SER A 185 -23.70 -8.50 -2.51
N TYR A 186 -22.47 -8.12 -2.86
CA TYR A 186 -22.17 -7.48 -4.14
C TYR A 186 -22.42 -8.46 -5.31
N PRO A 187 -23.05 -8.03 -6.42
CA PRO A 187 -23.46 -8.93 -7.50
C PRO A 187 -22.30 -9.42 -8.38
N TYR A 188 -21.14 -8.78 -8.30
CA TYR A 188 -19.95 -9.16 -9.07
C TYR A 188 -18.90 -9.81 -8.16
N PRO A 189 -18.07 -10.74 -8.68
CA PRO A 189 -16.90 -11.22 -7.96
C PRO A 189 -15.97 -10.07 -7.58
N VAL A 190 -15.56 -10.04 -6.32
CA VAL A 190 -14.62 -9.05 -5.79
C VAL A 190 -13.31 -9.77 -5.48
N SER A 191 -12.28 -9.44 -6.24
CA SER A 191 -10.92 -9.92 -6.03
C SER A 191 -9.95 -8.75 -6.01
N GLY A 192 -8.85 -8.92 -5.30
CA GLY A 192 -7.88 -7.85 -5.05
C GLY A 192 -6.96 -8.17 -3.90
N SER A 193 -5.91 -7.36 -3.78
CA SER A 193 -4.97 -7.42 -2.66
C SER A 193 -5.31 -6.32 -1.67
N PHE A 194 -6.45 -6.43 -1.00
CA PHE A 194 -6.93 -5.41 -0.06
C PHE A 194 -6.11 -5.37 1.24
N SER A 195 -5.95 -4.18 1.80
CA SER A 195 -5.44 -4.04 3.18
C SER A 195 -6.46 -4.57 4.20
N THR A 196 -5.94 -5.02 5.33
CA THR A 196 -6.77 -5.39 6.48
C THR A 196 -7.42 -4.17 7.14
N LEU A 197 -8.48 -4.39 7.93
CA LEU A 197 -9.22 -3.31 8.61
C LEU A 197 -8.45 -2.64 9.77
N HIS A 198 -7.21 -3.05 10.10
CA HIS A 198 -6.51 -2.56 11.28
C HIS A 198 -6.25 -1.06 11.25
N ARG A 199 -5.77 -0.51 10.13
CA ARG A 199 -5.54 0.94 9.99
C ARG A 199 -6.86 1.72 10.03
N ARG A 200 -7.88 1.26 9.30
CA ARG A 200 -9.23 1.85 9.34
C ARG A 200 -9.77 1.94 10.76
N ARG A 201 -9.74 0.81 11.50
CA ARG A 201 -10.22 0.74 12.90
C ARG A 201 -9.40 1.62 13.85
N GLN A 202 -8.09 1.74 13.63
CA GLN A 202 -7.27 2.64 14.45
C GLN A 202 -7.60 4.11 14.16
N ILE A 203 -7.79 4.50 12.90
CA ILE A 203 -8.25 5.85 12.54
C ILE A 203 -9.62 6.12 13.17
N GLU A 204 -10.55 5.17 13.05
CA GLU A 204 -11.88 5.26 13.64
C GLU A 204 -11.83 5.43 15.16
N ALA A 205 -11.03 4.62 15.86
CA ALA A 205 -10.85 4.73 17.30
C ALA A 205 -10.24 6.07 17.73
N ARG A 206 -9.25 6.57 16.98
CA ARG A 206 -8.64 7.88 17.22
C ARG A 206 -9.67 9.00 17.05
N LEU A 207 -10.39 9.02 15.93
CA LEU A 207 -11.36 10.05 15.63
C LEU A 207 -12.58 10.01 16.54
N SER A 208 -13.03 8.82 16.97
CA SER A 208 -14.17 8.67 17.88
C SER A 208 -13.87 9.06 19.33
N ALA A 209 -12.60 9.21 19.70
CA ALA A 209 -12.21 9.54 21.08
C ALA A 209 -12.62 10.96 21.50
N ARG A 210 -12.91 11.85 20.55
CA ARG A 210 -13.36 13.24 20.76
C ARG A 210 -13.96 13.82 19.47
N SER A 211 -14.78 14.86 19.59
CA SER A 211 -15.51 15.45 18.44
C SER A 211 -15.06 16.85 18.04
N ASP A 212 -14.11 17.44 18.74
CA ASP A 212 -13.68 18.84 18.62
C ASP A 212 -12.33 19.00 17.89
N TRP A 213 -12.05 18.11 16.93
CA TRP A 213 -10.81 18.09 16.15
C TRP A 213 -10.56 19.40 15.42
N GLN A 214 -9.32 19.91 15.55
CA GLN A 214 -8.80 21.02 14.76
C GLN A 214 -7.84 20.51 13.67
N ALA A 215 -7.71 21.24 12.56
CA ALA A 215 -6.89 20.81 11.42
C ALA A 215 -5.41 20.57 11.79
N ASP A 216 -4.84 21.33 12.71
CA ASP A 216 -3.47 21.15 13.19
C ASP A 216 -3.29 19.92 14.10
N GLN A 217 -4.36 19.48 14.77
CA GLN A 217 -4.36 18.28 15.62
C GLN A 217 -4.49 16.99 14.81
N MET A 218 -5.07 17.05 13.60
CA MET A 218 -5.26 15.88 12.72
C MET A 218 -3.95 15.20 12.34
N ILE A 219 -2.82 15.92 12.38
CA ILE A 219 -1.50 15.34 12.15
C ILE A 219 -1.21 14.22 13.16
N SER A 220 -1.68 14.35 14.41
CA SER A 220 -1.48 13.35 15.47
C SER A 220 -2.21 12.04 15.20
N VAL A 221 -3.32 12.08 14.44
CA VAL A 221 -4.02 10.88 13.96
C VAL A 221 -3.22 10.26 12.82
N GLN A 222 -2.78 11.07 11.87
CA GLN A 222 -1.99 10.63 10.70
C GLN A 222 -0.61 10.08 11.07
N THR A 223 -0.08 10.44 12.25
CA THR A 223 1.21 9.98 12.77
C THR A 223 1.08 8.90 13.84
N ASP A 224 -0.11 8.33 14.05
CA ASP A 224 -0.32 7.24 15.01
C ASP A 224 0.45 5.96 14.59
N VAL A 225 1.12 5.33 15.55
CA VAL A 225 2.03 4.20 15.31
C VAL A 225 1.61 2.93 16.02
N TYR A 226 0.35 2.82 16.44
CA TYR A 226 -0.17 1.58 17.02
C TYR A 226 -0.35 0.51 15.95
N SER A 227 0.25 -0.67 16.16
CA SER A 227 0.06 -1.84 15.27
C SER A 227 -0.73 -2.92 15.99
N ALA A 228 -2.02 -3.01 15.67
CA ALA A 228 -2.88 -4.07 16.20
C ALA A 228 -2.37 -5.49 15.88
N PRO A 229 -1.89 -5.80 14.65
CA PRO A 229 -1.30 -7.11 14.34
C PRO A 229 -0.05 -7.45 15.16
N ALA A 230 0.92 -6.52 15.22
CA ALA A 230 2.17 -6.75 15.93
C ALA A 230 1.92 -6.92 17.44
N HIS A 231 1.01 -6.10 17.98
CA HIS A 231 0.62 -6.21 19.38
C HIS A 231 -0.10 -7.54 19.65
N PHE A 232 -1.02 -7.95 18.78
CA PHE A 232 -1.72 -9.23 18.91
C PHE A 232 -0.75 -10.42 18.95
N VAL A 233 0.19 -10.52 18.00
CA VAL A 233 1.13 -11.66 17.97
C VAL A 233 2.09 -11.64 19.17
N ALA A 234 2.49 -10.47 19.65
CA ALA A 234 3.27 -10.34 20.87
C ALA A 234 2.52 -10.92 22.08
N ARG A 235 1.23 -10.59 22.21
CA ARG A 235 0.37 -11.12 23.29
C ARG A 235 0.15 -12.63 23.18
N GLN A 236 0.02 -13.17 21.97
CA GLN A 236 -0.08 -14.61 21.75
C GLN A 236 1.21 -15.33 22.17
N ALA A 237 2.38 -14.78 21.86
CA ALA A 237 3.66 -15.37 22.27
C ALA A 237 3.87 -15.31 23.79
N VAL A 238 3.49 -14.21 24.45
CA VAL A 238 3.49 -14.11 25.93
C VAL A 238 2.58 -15.18 26.53
N ALA A 239 1.35 -15.31 26.04
CA ALA A 239 0.40 -16.30 26.55
C ALA A 239 0.88 -17.76 26.31
N ALA A 240 1.54 -18.04 25.19
CA ALA A 240 2.15 -19.35 24.94
C ALA A 240 3.29 -19.64 25.91
N PHE A 241 4.12 -18.65 26.23
CA PHE A 241 5.18 -18.79 27.22
C PHE A 241 4.62 -19.06 28.62
N ASP A 242 3.59 -18.33 29.02
CA ASP A 242 2.97 -18.48 30.35
C ASP A 242 2.38 -19.87 30.58
N ARG A 243 1.90 -20.54 29.52
CA ARG A 243 1.41 -21.92 29.58
C ARG A 243 2.52 -22.97 29.70
N ASN A 244 3.71 -22.70 29.15
CA ASN A 244 4.83 -23.66 29.17
C ASN A 244 6.21 -22.98 29.35
N PRO A 245 6.47 -22.36 30.52
CA PRO A 245 7.67 -21.56 30.73
C PRO A 245 8.94 -22.39 30.94
N GLY A 246 8.81 -23.62 31.46
CA GLY A 246 9.93 -24.48 31.87
C GLY A 246 10.98 -24.70 30.76
N PRO A 247 10.59 -25.22 29.59
CA PRO A 247 11.52 -25.45 28.47
C PRO A 247 11.97 -24.17 27.75
N ASN A 248 11.35 -23.02 28.04
CA ASN A 248 11.45 -21.81 27.23
C ASN A 248 12.11 -20.64 27.95
N GLN A 249 12.77 -20.87 29.09
CA GLN A 249 13.33 -19.83 29.97
C GLN A 249 14.25 -18.83 29.26
N ASP A 250 14.94 -19.23 28.20
CA ASP A 250 15.79 -18.36 27.40
C ASP A 250 15.01 -17.25 26.65
N LEU A 251 13.70 -17.41 26.48
CA LEU A 251 12.79 -16.42 25.89
C LEU A 251 12.29 -15.40 26.93
N ARG A 252 12.48 -15.64 28.23
CA ARG A 252 11.93 -14.81 29.32
C ARG A 252 12.24 -13.31 29.17
N PRO A 253 13.48 -12.86 28.88
CA PRO A 253 13.76 -11.43 28.72
C PRO A 253 12.95 -10.77 27.60
N ALA A 254 12.75 -11.48 26.49
CA ALA A 254 11.94 -10.98 25.38
C ALA A 254 10.46 -10.95 25.73
N VAL A 255 9.96 -11.99 26.41
CA VAL A 255 8.58 -12.07 26.88
C VAL A 255 8.27 -10.96 27.87
N GLU A 256 9.18 -10.62 28.78
CA GLU A 256 9.01 -9.50 29.72
C GLU A 256 8.94 -8.13 29.03
N LEU A 257 9.72 -7.93 27.97
CA LEU A 257 9.63 -6.71 27.15
C LEU A 257 8.29 -6.66 26.40
N LEU A 258 7.92 -7.76 25.74
CA LEU A 258 6.68 -7.86 24.98
C LEU A 258 5.45 -7.75 25.88
N SER A 259 5.52 -8.24 27.13
CA SER A 259 4.39 -8.20 28.07
C SER A 259 4.09 -6.78 28.57
N ARG A 260 5.07 -5.89 28.60
CA ARG A 260 4.90 -4.47 28.99
C ARG A 260 4.68 -3.53 27.81
N TRP A 261 4.95 -3.99 26.59
CA TRP A 261 4.86 -3.16 25.39
C TRP A 261 3.41 -2.79 25.05
N ASP A 262 3.19 -1.53 24.72
CA ASP A 262 1.89 -0.89 24.44
C ASP A 262 1.43 -1.03 22.97
N GLY A 263 2.17 -1.78 22.15
CA GLY A 263 1.87 -1.97 20.73
C GLY A 263 2.31 -0.80 19.82
N GLN A 264 2.99 0.20 20.37
CA GLN A 264 3.43 1.38 19.61
C GLN A 264 4.77 1.11 18.92
N MET A 265 4.79 1.24 17.60
CA MET A 265 5.94 0.97 16.72
C MET A 265 6.95 2.12 16.74
N ARG A 266 7.55 2.39 17.92
CA ARG A 266 8.51 3.50 18.10
C ARG A 266 9.94 3.05 17.80
N ALA A 267 10.67 3.88 17.07
CA ALA A 267 12.12 3.79 16.93
C ALA A 267 12.80 3.94 18.31
N GLY A 268 14.02 3.42 18.44
CA GLY A 268 14.77 3.40 19.70
C GLY A 268 14.35 2.31 20.69
N GLN A 269 13.36 1.47 20.36
CA GLN A 269 12.84 0.44 21.26
C GLN A 269 13.09 -0.98 20.74
N ALA A 270 13.37 -1.90 21.67
CA ALA A 270 13.59 -3.31 21.36
C ALA A 270 12.27 -4.07 21.09
N ALA A 271 11.20 -3.79 21.84
CA ALA A 271 9.94 -4.55 21.74
C ALA A 271 9.30 -4.49 20.32
N PRO A 272 9.22 -3.33 19.63
CA PRO A 272 8.72 -3.29 18.26
C PRO A 272 9.58 -4.07 17.26
N LEU A 273 10.90 -4.12 17.47
CA LEU A 273 11.80 -4.94 16.67
C LEU A 273 11.47 -6.43 16.85
N ILE A 274 11.38 -6.89 18.09
CA ILE A 274 11.04 -8.29 18.42
C ILE A 274 9.68 -8.66 17.81
N ALA A 275 8.66 -7.83 17.99
CA ALA A 275 7.32 -8.08 17.46
C ALA A 275 7.30 -8.13 15.92
N THR A 276 8.07 -7.26 15.25
CA THR A 276 8.21 -7.26 13.79
C THR A 276 8.86 -8.55 13.29
N LEU A 277 9.96 -8.98 13.91
CA LEU A 277 10.65 -10.20 13.54
C LEU A 277 9.79 -11.44 13.84
N LEU A 278 9.10 -11.46 14.97
CA LEU A 278 8.13 -12.50 15.32
C LEU A 278 7.04 -12.61 14.25
N PHE A 279 6.42 -11.50 13.85
CA PHE A 279 5.42 -11.49 12.80
C PHE A 279 5.96 -12.06 11.47
N ARG A 280 7.18 -11.67 11.07
CA ARG A 280 7.82 -12.19 9.84
C ARG A 280 8.03 -13.70 9.87
N HIS A 281 8.51 -14.25 10.99
CA HIS A 281 8.70 -15.69 11.14
C HIS A 281 7.37 -16.43 11.19
N LEU A 282 6.38 -15.91 11.92
CA LEU A 282 5.04 -16.51 11.96
C LEU A 282 4.41 -16.56 10.56
N ARG A 283 4.46 -15.45 9.83
CA ARG A 283 3.96 -15.40 8.44
C ARG A 283 4.67 -16.40 7.55
N THR A 284 6.00 -16.48 7.62
CA THR A 284 6.79 -17.43 6.82
C THR A 284 6.43 -18.88 7.20
N GLY A 285 6.23 -19.16 8.48
CA GLY A 285 5.80 -20.46 8.97
C GLY A 285 4.40 -20.86 8.50
N VAL A 286 3.44 -19.92 8.51
CA VAL A 286 2.10 -20.11 7.93
C VAL A 286 2.19 -20.46 6.45
N GLY A 287 2.99 -19.72 5.67
CA GLY A 287 3.19 -20.00 4.26
C GLY A 287 3.84 -21.37 4.01
N ASN A 288 4.81 -21.77 4.84
CA ASN A 288 5.46 -23.08 4.74
C ASN A 288 4.55 -24.24 5.13
N ALA A 289 3.62 -24.04 6.07
CA ALA A 289 2.63 -25.06 6.42
C ALA A 289 1.66 -25.31 5.24
N ALA A 290 1.27 -24.25 4.52
CA ALA A 290 0.41 -24.36 3.35
C ALA A 290 1.15 -24.86 2.09
N SER A 291 2.40 -24.45 1.90
CA SER A 291 3.23 -24.81 0.75
C SER A 291 4.69 -24.97 1.18
N PRO A 292 5.12 -26.20 1.55
CA PRO A 292 6.47 -26.46 2.05
C PRO A 292 7.57 -25.89 1.14
N GLY A 293 8.56 -25.24 1.74
CA GLY A 293 9.69 -24.60 1.04
C GLY A 293 9.39 -23.23 0.41
N ASN A 294 8.13 -22.81 0.36
CA ASN A 294 7.70 -21.59 -0.34
C ASN A 294 7.20 -20.48 0.60
N GLY A 295 7.34 -20.63 1.93
CA GLY A 295 6.78 -19.70 2.90
C GLY A 295 7.28 -18.25 2.77
N LEU A 296 8.49 -18.04 2.23
CA LEU A 296 9.01 -16.71 1.96
C LEU A 296 8.26 -15.97 0.85
N ASN A 297 7.52 -16.68 -0.01
CA ASN A 297 6.69 -16.12 -1.07
C ASN A 297 5.34 -15.62 -0.54
N TYR A 298 4.97 -16.02 0.68
CA TYR A 298 3.74 -15.55 1.33
C TYR A 298 3.89 -14.12 1.85
N ARG A 299 3.70 -13.14 0.95
CA ARG A 299 3.88 -11.70 1.21
C ARG A 299 2.61 -10.85 1.00
N THR A 300 1.44 -11.48 0.92
CA THR A 300 0.15 -10.81 0.71
C THR A 300 -0.20 -9.81 1.83
N LEU A 301 -0.93 -8.74 1.46
CA LEU A 301 -1.49 -7.77 2.41
C LEU A 301 -2.54 -8.39 3.35
N ALA A 302 -3.09 -9.56 3.01
CA ALA A 302 -4.01 -10.31 3.87
C ALA A 302 -3.31 -11.07 5.02
N ALA A 303 -1.98 -11.16 5.00
CA ALA A 303 -1.22 -11.96 5.97
C ALA A 303 -1.52 -11.65 7.46
N PRO A 304 -1.70 -10.39 7.88
CA PRO A 304 -2.11 -10.09 9.26
C PRO A 304 -3.44 -10.73 9.64
N ALA A 305 -4.45 -10.66 8.77
CA ALA A 305 -5.78 -11.23 9.03
C ALA A 305 -5.77 -12.76 9.04
N VAL A 306 -5.01 -13.39 8.14
CA VAL A 306 -4.85 -14.86 8.12
C VAL A 306 -4.16 -15.34 9.39
N LEU A 307 -3.08 -14.67 9.80
CA LEU A 307 -2.36 -15.02 11.03
C LEU A 307 -3.25 -14.81 12.27
N GLU A 308 -3.99 -13.71 12.32
CA GLU A 308 -4.96 -13.47 13.40
C GLU A 308 -6.03 -14.56 13.45
N HIS A 309 -6.62 -14.92 12.30
CA HIS A 309 -7.62 -15.97 12.22
C HIS A 309 -7.05 -17.30 12.75
N LEU A 310 -5.93 -17.77 12.22
CA LEU A 310 -5.30 -19.03 12.62
C LEU A 310 -4.97 -19.08 14.11
N LEU A 311 -4.43 -18.00 14.69
CA LEU A 311 -4.06 -17.95 16.10
C LEU A 311 -5.28 -17.87 17.04
N ARG A 312 -6.41 -17.33 16.57
CA ARG A 312 -7.68 -17.27 17.33
C ARG A 312 -8.47 -18.57 17.26
N THR A 313 -8.62 -19.14 16.07
CA THR A 313 -9.47 -20.32 15.84
C THR A 313 -8.73 -21.64 16.03
N ARG A 314 -7.40 -21.62 15.90
CA ARG A 314 -6.50 -22.79 16.06
C ARG A 314 -7.04 -24.05 15.36
N PRO A 315 -7.36 -23.99 14.05
CA PRO A 315 -7.94 -25.12 13.35
C PRO A 315 -7.01 -26.35 13.40
N PRO A 316 -7.57 -27.56 13.59
CA PRO A 316 -6.77 -28.78 13.56
C PRO A 316 -6.12 -28.96 12.18
N GLY A 317 -4.91 -29.52 12.16
CA GLY A 317 -4.19 -29.87 10.93
C GLY A 317 -3.32 -28.78 10.31
N TRP A 318 -3.45 -27.51 10.74
CA TRP A 318 -2.53 -26.47 10.26
C TRP A 318 -1.19 -26.50 11.00
N PHE A 319 -1.24 -26.59 12.32
CA PHE A 319 -0.08 -26.82 13.17
C PHE A 319 -0.42 -27.89 14.22
N GLU A 320 0.52 -28.80 14.50
CA GLU A 320 0.36 -29.80 15.57
C GLU A 320 0.22 -29.13 16.94
N ASN A 321 1.06 -28.12 17.20
CA ASN A 321 1.03 -27.35 18.43
C ASN A 321 1.27 -25.85 18.14
N TYR A 322 0.23 -25.04 18.32
CA TYR A 322 0.27 -23.60 18.10
C TYR A 322 1.22 -22.87 19.07
N ASP A 323 1.34 -23.33 20.31
CA ASP A 323 2.19 -22.68 21.30
C ASP A 323 3.67 -22.94 21.02
N GLU A 324 4.02 -24.18 20.62
CA GLU A 324 5.37 -24.50 20.16
C GLU A 324 5.71 -23.74 18.88
N PHE A 325 4.78 -23.61 17.95
CA PHE A 325 4.96 -22.79 16.74
C PHE A 325 5.24 -21.32 17.08
N LEU A 326 4.46 -20.72 18.00
CA LEU A 326 4.65 -19.35 18.47
C LEU A 326 6.03 -19.15 19.12
N LEU A 327 6.40 -20.03 20.05
CA LEU A 327 7.65 -19.93 20.81
C LEU A 327 8.87 -20.25 19.94
N GLY A 328 8.76 -21.20 19.01
CA GLY A 328 9.79 -21.48 18.00
C GLY A 328 10.01 -20.30 17.04
N SER A 329 8.93 -19.62 16.65
CA SER A 329 9.00 -18.39 15.85
C SER A 329 9.62 -17.23 16.62
N LEU A 330 9.29 -17.05 17.90
CA LEU A 330 9.93 -16.06 18.78
C LEU A 330 11.42 -16.34 18.93
N ARG A 331 11.81 -17.60 19.12
CA ARG A 331 13.22 -18.01 19.20
C ARG A 331 13.98 -17.69 17.91
N SER A 332 13.35 -17.89 16.76
CA SER A 332 13.91 -17.53 15.45
C SER A 332 14.05 -16.02 15.30
N ALA A 333 13.03 -15.26 15.72
CA ALA A 333 13.06 -13.79 15.73
C ALA A 333 14.21 -13.25 16.59
N LEU A 334 14.42 -13.81 17.78
CA LEU A 334 15.53 -13.40 18.65
C LEU A 334 16.89 -13.74 18.03
N ARG A 335 17.01 -14.89 17.37
CA ARG A 335 18.25 -15.27 16.67
C ARG A 335 18.57 -14.31 15.53
N GLU A 336 17.56 -13.92 14.73
CA GLU A 336 17.72 -12.92 13.68
C GLU A 336 18.11 -11.56 14.27
N GLY A 337 17.40 -11.08 15.29
CA GLY A 337 17.72 -9.83 15.97
C GLY A 337 19.14 -9.79 16.54
N ARG A 338 19.63 -10.91 17.12
CA ARG A 338 21.02 -11.03 17.62
C ARG A 338 22.06 -10.91 16.50
N ARG A 339 21.79 -11.52 15.34
CA ARG A 339 22.66 -11.36 14.15
C ARG A 339 22.68 -9.92 13.65
N MET A 340 21.54 -9.22 13.74
CA MET A 340 21.42 -7.84 13.27
C MET A 340 22.03 -6.81 14.23
N GLN A 341 21.84 -6.97 15.54
CA GLN A 341 22.11 -5.90 16.52
C GLN A 341 22.88 -6.36 17.78
N GLY A 342 23.39 -7.60 17.78
CA GLY A 342 24.16 -8.18 18.88
C GLY A 342 23.31 -8.77 20.01
N ASP A 343 23.97 -9.34 21.01
CA ASP A 343 23.29 -10.13 22.06
C ASP A 343 22.56 -9.31 23.12
N ASN A 344 22.91 -8.03 23.27
CA ASN A 344 22.30 -7.17 24.29
C ASN A 344 20.95 -6.63 23.82
N LEU A 345 19.87 -7.33 24.21
CA LEU A 345 18.49 -7.02 23.88
C LEU A 345 18.07 -5.58 24.24
N SER A 346 18.61 -5.00 25.32
CA SER A 346 18.29 -3.63 25.75
C SER A 346 18.84 -2.55 24.80
N ARG A 347 19.81 -2.90 23.94
CA ARG A 347 20.41 -2.01 22.94
C ARG A 347 19.76 -2.14 21.56
N TRP A 348 18.79 -3.04 21.41
CA TRP A 348 18.09 -3.21 20.16
C TRP A 348 17.21 -2.00 19.85
N ASP A 349 17.29 -1.56 18.61
CA ASP A 349 16.62 -0.37 18.12
C ASP A 349 15.81 -0.71 16.87
N TYR A 350 14.49 -0.59 17.00
CA TYR A 350 13.57 -0.76 15.87
C TYR A 350 13.88 0.17 14.69
N GLY A 351 14.33 1.41 14.94
CA GLY A 351 14.67 2.39 13.89
C GLY A 351 15.86 1.99 13.03
N ARG A 352 16.71 1.06 13.48
CA ARG A 352 17.76 0.46 12.64
C ARG A 352 17.21 -0.55 11.65
N LEU A 353 16.09 -1.20 11.97
CA LEU A 353 15.35 -2.05 11.04
C LEU A 353 14.44 -1.20 10.14
N ASN A 354 13.66 -0.30 10.75
CA ASN A 354 12.73 0.58 10.06
C ASN A 354 13.37 1.94 9.82
N SER A 355 14.22 2.03 8.80
CA SER A 355 14.87 3.27 8.41
C SER A 355 14.36 3.80 7.08
N LEU A 356 14.29 5.12 6.94
CA LEU A 356 13.98 5.80 5.69
C LEU A 356 15.24 6.41 5.09
N THR A 357 15.50 6.06 3.84
CA THR A 357 16.52 6.69 2.99
C THR A 357 15.83 7.16 1.71
N LEU A 358 15.85 8.46 1.44
CA LEU A 358 15.39 9.02 0.17
C LEU A 358 16.61 9.21 -0.73
N ALA A 359 16.83 8.25 -1.63
CA ALA A 359 17.95 8.28 -2.55
C ALA A 359 17.67 9.19 -3.75
N ASN A 360 18.61 10.06 -4.11
CA ASN A 360 18.52 10.82 -5.35
C ASN A 360 18.76 9.85 -6.53
N PRO A 361 17.83 9.76 -7.50
CA PRO A 361 17.87 8.71 -8.53
C PRO A 361 19.06 8.83 -9.49
N VAL A 362 19.65 10.03 -9.62
CA VAL A 362 20.74 10.32 -10.55
C VAL A 362 22.03 10.61 -9.78
N LEU A 363 22.04 11.72 -9.02
CA LEU A 363 23.22 12.19 -8.31
C LEU A 363 23.60 11.24 -7.16
N GLY A 364 22.60 10.57 -6.56
CA GLY A 364 22.81 9.60 -5.48
C GLY A 364 23.64 8.39 -5.88
N ARG A 365 23.78 8.13 -7.20
CA ARG A 365 24.55 7.03 -7.77
C ARG A 365 25.98 7.42 -8.19
N LEU A 366 26.35 8.70 -8.05
CA LEU A 366 27.69 9.15 -8.42
C LEU A 366 28.73 8.58 -7.46
N PRO A 367 29.85 8.02 -7.98
CA PRO A 367 30.95 7.56 -7.15
C PRO A 367 31.46 8.70 -6.25
N LEU A 368 31.88 8.35 -5.03
CA LEU A 368 32.48 9.24 -4.02
C LEU A 368 31.56 10.33 -3.43
N ILE A 369 30.69 10.96 -4.24
CA ILE A 369 29.87 12.10 -3.82
C ILE A 369 28.37 11.79 -3.72
N GLY A 370 27.90 10.64 -4.25
CA GLY A 370 26.47 10.34 -4.34
C GLY A 370 25.73 10.36 -3.01
N ARG A 371 26.39 9.90 -1.93
CA ARG A 371 25.82 9.91 -0.57
C ARG A 371 25.38 11.30 -0.09
N TYR A 372 26.01 12.38 -0.56
CA TYR A 372 25.65 13.75 -0.16
C TYR A 372 24.30 14.21 -0.72
N PHE A 373 23.80 13.54 -1.77
CA PHE A 373 22.53 13.85 -2.41
C PHE A 373 21.36 13.02 -1.86
N ASN A 374 21.64 12.00 -1.05
CA ASN A 374 20.63 11.19 -0.39
C ASN A 374 20.24 11.82 0.95
N LEU A 375 18.98 11.66 1.35
CA LEU A 375 18.51 12.01 2.70
C LEU A 375 18.37 10.73 3.51
N GLY A 376 18.84 10.76 4.76
CA GLY A 376 18.91 9.58 5.63
C GLY A 376 20.17 8.73 5.41
N PRO A 377 20.22 7.52 5.98
CA PRO A 377 19.14 6.83 6.69
C PRO A 377 18.74 7.52 8.00
N VAL A 378 17.44 7.56 8.29
CA VAL A 378 16.89 7.98 9.59
C VAL A 378 15.97 6.89 10.11
N GLY A 379 16.09 6.54 11.41
CA GLY A 379 15.19 5.58 12.04
C GLY A 379 13.78 6.14 12.20
N MET A 380 12.78 5.36 11.84
CA MET A 380 11.39 5.80 11.73
C MET A 380 10.47 5.04 12.69
N ASN A 381 9.52 5.79 13.25
CA ASN A 381 8.34 5.20 13.89
C ASN A 381 7.35 4.72 12.83
N GLY A 382 6.43 3.84 13.21
CA GLY A 382 5.40 3.28 12.33
C GLY A 382 5.79 1.92 11.77
N SER A 383 4.86 1.28 11.07
CA SER A 383 5.06 0.02 10.36
C SER A 383 4.05 -0.09 9.20
N PRO A 384 4.12 -1.11 8.33
CA PRO A 384 3.16 -1.31 7.24
C PRO A 384 1.68 -1.36 7.67
N ASP A 385 1.39 -1.68 8.93
CA ASP A 385 0.03 -1.83 9.46
C ASP A 385 -0.41 -0.69 10.38
N THR A 386 0.43 0.33 10.60
CA THR A 386 0.08 1.52 11.41
C THR A 386 -0.47 2.65 10.54
N VAL A 387 -1.20 3.61 11.11
CA VAL A 387 -1.69 4.79 10.38
C VAL A 387 -0.53 5.57 9.76
N ASN A 388 0.53 5.80 10.52
CA ASN A 388 1.80 6.28 9.99
C ASN A 388 2.55 5.16 9.25
N GLN A 389 2.09 4.83 8.05
CA GLN A 389 2.56 3.68 7.26
C GLN A 389 3.99 3.87 6.73
N ILE A 390 4.97 3.90 7.63
CA ILE A 390 6.39 4.02 7.31
C ILE A 390 7.06 2.69 7.59
N GLY A 391 7.50 2.03 6.53
CA GLY A 391 8.16 0.74 6.59
C GLY A 391 7.79 -0.15 5.41
N GLY A 392 8.30 -1.37 5.42
CA GLY A 392 8.06 -2.37 4.39
C GLY A 392 9.07 -3.50 4.46
N LEU A 393 8.84 -4.57 3.71
CA LEU A 393 9.69 -5.76 3.75
C LEU A 393 10.79 -5.73 2.69
N GLU A 394 10.48 -5.18 1.51
CA GLU A 394 11.41 -5.05 0.39
C GLU A 394 11.84 -3.60 0.19
N HIS A 395 10.89 -2.67 0.33
CA HIS A 395 11.10 -1.24 0.21
C HIS A 395 10.35 -0.50 1.31
N THR A 396 10.98 0.50 1.91
CA THR A 396 10.31 1.41 2.84
C THR A 396 9.37 2.30 2.04
N VAL A 397 8.06 2.17 2.29
CA VAL A 397 7.07 3.15 1.84
C VAL A 397 6.79 4.15 2.96
N GLY A 398 6.17 5.29 2.63
CA GLY A 398 5.79 6.32 3.59
C GLY A 398 4.84 7.34 2.97
N PRO A 399 4.13 8.14 3.79
CA PRO A 399 3.24 9.20 3.28
C PRO A 399 4.00 10.19 2.39
N SER A 400 3.59 10.31 1.12
CA SER A 400 4.15 11.29 0.17
C SER A 400 3.60 12.71 0.38
N MET A 401 2.56 12.84 1.20
CA MET A 401 1.95 14.08 1.63
C MET A 401 1.13 13.81 2.90
N ARG A 402 1.00 14.80 3.77
CA ARG A 402 0.00 14.85 4.84
C ARG A 402 -0.82 16.12 4.69
N MET A 403 -2.14 16.00 4.77
CA MET A 403 -3.08 17.10 4.57
C MET A 403 -4.24 17.03 5.56
N ALA A 404 -4.63 18.17 6.10
CA ALA A 404 -5.85 18.35 6.89
C ALA A 404 -6.52 19.63 6.42
N VAL A 405 -7.76 19.54 5.94
CA VAL A 405 -8.50 20.67 5.37
C VAL A 405 -9.60 21.08 6.33
N ASP A 406 -9.61 22.35 6.69
CA ASP A 406 -10.69 22.98 7.45
C ASP A 406 -11.67 23.61 6.45
N LEU A 407 -12.87 23.03 6.33
CA LEU A 407 -13.90 23.52 5.42
C LEU A 407 -14.64 24.75 5.96
N GLY A 408 -14.55 25.02 7.26
CA GLY A 408 -15.08 26.24 7.87
C GLY A 408 -14.15 27.44 7.65
N ASP A 409 -12.85 27.20 7.61
CA ASP A 409 -11.82 28.19 7.26
C ASP A 409 -10.66 27.54 6.50
N PHE A 410 -10.67 27.63 5.17
CA PHE A 410 -9.63 27.03 4.34
C PHE A 410 -8.22 27.54 4.68
N ASP A 411 -8.06 28.77 5.15
CA ASP A 411 -6.74 29.31 5.55
C ASP A 411 -6.19 28.64 6.82
N ASN A 412 -7.04 27.98 7.61
CA ASN A 412 -6.64 27.17 8.76
C ASN A 412 -6.23 25.72 8.38
N SER A 413 -6.21 25.38 7.09
CA SER A 413 -5.76 24.07 6.63
C SER A 413 -4.26 23.85 6.88
N ARG A 414 -3.84 22.57 6.87
CA ARG A 414 -2.46 22.16 7.06
C ARG A 414 -2.01 21.19 5.98
N MET A 415 -0.78 21.35 5.52
CA MET A 415 -0.17 20.44 4.56
C MET A 415 1.34 20.33 4.78
N ASN A 416 1.91 19.16 4.51
CA ASN A 416 3.34 18.90 4.55
C ASN A 416 3.74 17.84 3.52
N LEU A 417 4.89 18.02 2.88
CA LEU A 417 5.58 17.06 2.01
C LEU A 417 6.77 16.42 2.74
N PRO A 418 7.20 15.20 2.37
CA PRO A 418 8.34 14.54 3.00
C PRO A 418 9.58 15.41 3.10
N VAL A 419 9.94 16.13 2.04
CA VAL A 419 11.21 16.88 1.96
C VAL A 419 10.98 18.39 1.86
N GLY A 420 10.32 18.84 0.80
CA GLY A 420 10.17 20.23 0.42
C GLY A 420 9.60 20.33 -0.99
N GLN A 421 9.20 21.52 -1.40
CA GLN A 421 8.52 21.74 -2.68
C GLN A 421 9.45 21.60 -3.90
N SER A 422 10.74 21.85 -3.73
CA SER A 422 11.70 21.94 -4.85
C SER A 422 12.48 20.65 -5.05
N GLY A 423 12.54 20.15 -6.29
CA GLY A 423 13.45 19.06 -6.67
C GLY A 423 14.91 19.48 -6.90
N GLN A 424 15.21 20.78 -6.89
CA GLN A 424 16.57 21.31 -7.09
C GLN A 424 17.37 21.23 -5.79
N VAL A 425 18.46 20.45 -5.75
CA VAL A 425 19.26 20.17 -4.55
C VAL A 425 19.75 21.43 -3.82
N LEU A 426 20.14 22.46 -4.57
CA LEU A 426 20.67 23.71 -4.01
C LEU A 426 19.58 24.72 -3.63
N SER A 427 18.31 24.39 -3.85
CA SER A 427 17.20 25.24 -3.42
C SER A 427 17.06 25.21 -1.91
N ARG A 428 16.80 26.37 -1.30
CA ARG A 428 16.39 26.46 0.11
C ARG A 428 15.12 25.65 0.43
N HIS A 429 14.29 25.36 -0.59
CA HIS A 429 13.05 24.59 -0.49
C HIS A 429 13.21 23.11 -0.87
N TYR A 430 14.44 22.60 -0.94
CA TYR A 430 14.71 21.19 -1.26
C TYR A 430 14.33 20.25 -0.11
N LYS A 431 14.64 20.65 1.13
CA LYS A 431 14.47 19.82 2.33
C LYS A 431 13.99 20.61 3.57
N ASP A 432 13.38 21.77 3.36
CA ASP A 432 12.92 22.67 4.42
C ASP A 432 11.75 22.11 5.24
N GLN A 433 11.06 21.09 4.75
CA GLN A 433 9.97 20.41 5.44
C GLN A 433 10.40 19.07 6.09
N TRP A 434 11.60 18.58 5.80
CA TRP A 434 12.11 17.28 6.24
C TRP A 434 12.05 17.07 7.75
N GLU A 435 12.56 18.03 8.54
CA GLU A 435 12.54 17.92 10.00
C GLU A 435 11.11 17.95 10.58
N ALA A 436 10.22 18.73 9.97
CA ALA A 436 8.81 18.76 10.36
C ALA A 436 8.11 17.44 10.03
N TYR A 437 8.38 16.87 8.85
CA TYR A 437 7.87 15.56 8.44
C TYR A 437 8.29 14.45 9.42
N LEU A 438 9.57 14.40 9.78
CA LEU A 438 10.10 13.43 10.75
C LEU A 438 9.47 13.57 12.14
N ALA A 439 9.22 14.81 12.56
CA ALA A 439 8.63 15.13 13.86
C ALA A 439 7.10 15.02 13.90
N GLY A 440 6.44 14.67 12.79
CA GLY A 440 4.98 14.63 12.72
C GLY A 440 4.33 16.01 12.87
N ARG A 441 4.98 17.06 12.36
CA ARG A 441 4.47 18.42 12.30
C ARG A 441 4.01 18.76 10.88
N SER A 442 3.22 19.83 10.75
CA SER A 442 2.70 20.30 9.47
C SER A 442 2.84 21.81 9.33
N PHE A 443 2.60 22.34 8.13
CA PHE A 443 2.65 23.77 7.83
C PHE A 443 1.27 24.31 7.46
N PRO A 444 0.98 25.60 7.66
CA PRO A 444 -0.21 26.23 7.12
C PRO A 444 -0.30 26.04 5.59
N ALA A 445 -1.51 25.76 5.11
CA ALA A 445 -1.83 25.67 3.69
C ALA A 445 -2.80 26.80 3.33
N PRO A 446 -2.32 28.05 3.18
CA PRO A 446 -3.18 29.20 2.92
C PRO A 446 -3.91 29.05 1.59
N PHE A 447 -5.17 29.47 1.56
CA PHE A 447 -6.05 29.31 0.40
C PHE A 447 -6.51 30.65 -0.15
N THR A 448 -6.99 31.56 0.70
CA THR A 448 -7.39 32.92 0.29
C THR A 448 -6.37 33.98 0.69
N LYS A 449 -5.70 33.81 1.83
CA LYS A 449 -4.72 34.77 2.37
C LYS A 449 -3.30 34.35 2.03
N ILE A 450 -2.90 34.58 0.78
CA ILE A 450 -1.57 34.20 0.28
C ILE A 450 -0.59 35.37 0.43
N GLU A 451 0.33 35.26 1.39
CA GLU A 451 1.48 36.16 1.51
C GLU A 451 2.68 35.59 0.74
N ALA A 452 2.83 36.03 -0.52
CA ALA A 452 3.93 35.58 -1.36
C ALA A 452 5.24 36.31 -1.02
N ALA A 453 6.26 35.56 -0.59
CA ALA A 453 7.60 36.13 -0.36
C ALA A 453 8.29 36.58 -1.68
N LYS A 454 7.93 35.96 -2.81
CA LYS A 454 8.40 36.29 -4.16
C LYS A 454 7.30 35.99 -5.17
N THR A 455 7.19 36.81 -6.21
CA THR A 455 6.22 36.64 -7.30
C THR A 455 6.95 36.67 -8.64
N LEU A 456 6.60 35.75 -9.54
CA LEU A 456 7.00 35.76 -10.94
C LEU A 456 5.75 36.01 -11.78
N THR A 457 5.72 37.10 -12.54
CA THR A 457 4.63 37.40 -13.49
C THR A 457 5.08 36.99 -14.89
N VAL A 458 4.35 36.05 -15.50
CA VAL A 458 4.58 35.63 -16.89
C VAL A 458 3.51 36.31 -17.75
N LEU A 459 3.93 37.13 -18.69
CA LEU A 459 3.03 37.77 -19.65
C LEU A 459 3.02 36.93 -20.94
N PRO A 460 1.86 36.48 -21.44
CA PRO A 460 1.80 35.84 -22.73
C PRO A 460 2.26 36.82 -23.80
N GLU A 461 2.93 36.31 -24.83
CA GLU A 461 3.22 37.10 -26.01
C GLU A 461 1.89 37.63 -26.58
N LYS A 462 1.81 38.94 -26.82
CA LYS A 462 0.58 39.52 -27.40
C LYS A 462 0.39 38.90 -28.79
N PRO A 463 -0.84 38.45 -29.13
CA PRO A 463 -1.12 37.78 -30.40
C PRO A 463 -0.83 38.67 -31.62
#